data_AF-A0A2G6J4L0-F1
#
_entry.id   AF-A0A2G6J4L0-F1
#
_cell.length_a   1.000
_cell.length_b   1.000
_cell.length_c   1.000
_cell.angle_alpha   90.00
_cell.angle_beta   90.00
_cell.angle_gamma   90.00
#
_symmetry.space_group_name_H-M   'P 1'
#
loop_
_entity.id
_entity.type
_entity.pdbx_description
1 polymer ?
#
loop_
_entity_poly.entity_id
_entity_poly.type
_entity_poly.pdbx_seq_one_letter_code
_entity_poly.pdbx_strand_id
1 'polypeptide(L)'
;MALARTGDRILLLLFLYHGCVAGAAGYGAAQRLRHDGVLAGMSDHMIAWIVVAAILGMMVGFAIHFRAIGHPGACGIVRSLAAQIMLTLTATLIAGTLIVPLHGTLYGPLVVVELAVDGPVPLAVWPFEALTIHWLMKIWQAEKACAFRRRAPAPAAAPCEGWPRLRAPRPVLVEAVARRLTSRGSSGSL
;
A
#
# COMPACT_ATOMS: atom_id res chain seq x y z
N MET A 1 -15.80 21.34 0.36
CA MET A 1 -14.41 21.02 0.78
C MET A 1 -14.16 19.56 1.21
N ALA A 2 -15.18 18.73 1.49
CA ALA A 2 -14.97 17.39 2.06
C ALA A 2 -14.32 16.33 1.12
N LEU A 3 -14.56 16.39 -0.20
CA LEU A 3 -14.05 15.41 -1.18
C LEU A 3 -12.54 15.45 -1.39
N ALA A 4 -11.87 16.57 -1.10
CA ALA A 4 -10.40 16.63 -1.17
C ALA A 4 -9.74 15.73 -0.11
N ARG A 5 -10.40 15.50 1.04
CA ARG A 5 -9.83 14.71 2.15
C ARG A 5 -9.81 13.20 1.90
N THR A 6 -10.71 12.65 1.08
CA THR A 6 -10.81 11.19 0.90
C THR A 6 -9.62 10.65 0.11
N GLY A 7 -9.31 11.24 -1.04
CA GLY A 7 -8.15 10.83 -1.84
C GLY A 7 -6.83 10.99 -1.08
N ASP A 8 -6.65 12.08 -0.33
CA ASP A 8 -5.42 12.28 0.44
C ASP A 8 -5.27 11.24 1.57
N ARG A 9 -6.39 10.79 2.17
CA ARG A 9 -6.41 9.65 3.11
C ARG A 9 -6.04 8.35 2.43
N ILE A 10 -6.56 8.06 1.23
CA ILE A 10 -6.20 6.83 0.48
C ILE A 10 -4.69 6.81 0.22
N LEU A 11 -4.11 7.94 -0.19
CA LEU A 11 -2.67 8.02 -0.44
C LEU A 11 -1.88 7.80 0.86
N LEU A 12 -2.26 8.47 1.95
CA LEU A 12 -1.63 8.25 3.26
C LEU A 12 -1.71 6.80 3.72
N LEU A 13 -2.88 6.16 3.56
CA LEU A 13 -3.08 4.75 3.90
C LEU A 13 -2.19 3.84 3.04
N LEU A 14 -2.00 4.16 1.76
CA LEU A 14 -1.09 3.43 0.88
C LEU A 14 0.37 3.55 1.36
N PHE A 15 0.83 4.76 1.71
CA PHE A 15 2.16 4.98 2.28
C PHE A 15 2.36 4.20 3.59
N LEU A 16 1.38 4.23 4.49
CA LEU A 16 1.44 3.50 5.76
C LEU A 16 1.41 1.99 5.54
N TYR A 17 0.54 1.50 4.65
CA TYR A 17 0.47 0.09 4.30
C TYR A 17 1.81 -0.41 3.75
N HIS A 18 2.39 0.30 2.78
CA HIS A 18 3.71 -0.03 2.22
C HIS A 18 4.83 0.03 3.25
N GLY A 19 4.84 1.07 4.09
CA GLY A 19 5.78 1.18 5.19
C GLY A 19 5.70 -0.06 6.10
N CYS A 20 4.50 -0.42 6.57
CA CYS A 20 4.29 -1.57 7.44
C CYS A 20 4.71 -2.90 6.78
N VAL A 21 4.35 -3.13 5.51
CA VAL A 21 4.73 -4.34 4.76
C VAL A 21 6.25 -4.41 4.62
N ALA A 22 6.90 -3.32 4.23
CA ALA A 22 8.36 -3.27 4.10
C ALA A 22 9.07 -3.44 5.45
N GLY A 23 8.56 -2.85 6.52
CA GLY A 23 9.09 -3.03 7.87
C GLY A 23 8.98 -4.49 8.34
N ALA A 24 7.84 -5.14 8.09
CA ALA A 24 7.65 -6.56 8.39
C ALA A 24 8.59 -7.46 7.56
N ALA A 25 8.76 -7.17 6.27
CA ALA A 25 9.70 -7.89 5.40
C ALA A 25 11.15 -7.70 5.85
N GLY A 26 11.55 -6.47 6.18
CA GLY A 26 12.89 -6.15 6.69
C GLY A 26 13.19 -6.83 8.03
N TYR A 27 12.20 -6.85 8.94
CA TYR A 27 12.30 -7.60 10.19
C TYR A 27 12.46 -9.10 9.92
N GLY A 28 11.62 -9.68 9.05
CA GLY A 28 11.69 -11.10 8.69
C GLY A 28 13.04 -11.48 8.08
N ALA A 29 13.58 -10.66 7.18
CA ALA A 29 14.91 -10.85 6.61
C ALA A 29 16.01 -10.80 7.67
N ALA A 30 15.98 -9.80 8.56
CA ALA A 30 16.95 -9.69 9.65
C ALA A 30 16.90 -10.89 10.61
N GLN A 31 15.71 -11.42 10.91
CA GLN A 31 15.55 -12.60 11.75
C GLN A 31 16.12 -13.86 11.10
N ARG A 32 15.90 -14.05 9.79
CA ARG A 32 16.46 -15.18 9.05
C ARG A 32 17.99 -15.16 9.06
N LEU A 33 18.58 -14.03 8.66
CA LEU A 33 20.04 -13.86 8.65
C LEU A 33 20.65 -14.03 10.06
N ARG A 34 19.92 -13.67 11.11
CA ARG A 34 20.31 -13.93 12.50
C ARG A 34 20.23 -15.42 12.86
N HIS A 35 19.17 -16.11 12.44
CA HIS A 35 18.98 -17.54 12.67
C HIS A 35 20.02 -18.39 11.94
N ASP A 36 20.39 -18.01 10.71
CA ASP A 36 21.36 -18.73 9.87
C ASP A 36 22.83 -18.46 10.28
N GLY A 37 23.04 -17.71 11.36
CA GLY A 37 24.36 -17.40 11.91
C GLY A 37 25.15 -16.33 11.14
N VAL A 38 24.66 -15.88 9.98
CA VAL A 38 25.28 -14.82 9.17
C VAL A 38 25.41 -13.51 9.96
N LEU A 39 24.40 -13.21 10.79
CA LEU A 39 24.37 -12.04 11.68
C LEU A 39 24.47 -12.42 13.15
N ALA A 40 25.15 -13.52 13.48
CA ALA A 40 25.39 -13.91 14.87
C ALA A 40 26.08 -12.76 15.63
N GLY A 41 25.42 -12.25 16.68
CA GLY A 41 25.91 -11.11 17.48
C GLY A 41 25.40 -9.73 17.06
N MET A 42 24.53 -9.63 16.04
CA MET A 42 23.89 -8.36 15.70
C MET A 42 22.96 -7.90 16.85
N SER A 43 23.15 -6.65 17.29
CA SER A 43 22.35 -6.07 18.36
C SER A 43 20.90 -5.81 17.93
N ASP A 44 19.97 -5.83 18.88
CA ASP A 44 18.56 -5.51 18.60
C ASP A 44 18.38 -4.08 18.06
N HIS A 45 19.29 -3.17 18.41
CA HIS A 45 19.32 -1.80 17.87
C HIS A 45 19.55 -1.79 16.36
N MET A 46 20.45 -2.65 15.86
CA MET A 46 20.72 -2.75 14.43
C MET A 46 19.53 -3.38 13.68
N ILE A 47 18.83 -4.33 14.28
CA ILE A 47 17.59 -4.89 13.71
C ILE A 47 16.50 -3.81 13.62
N ALA A 48 16.33 -3.01 14.68
CA ALA A 48 15.41 -1.89 14.67
C ALA A 48 15.77 -0.88 13.55
N TRP A 49 17.06 -0.61 13.35
CA TRP A 49 17.54 0.23 12.26
C TRP A 49 17.23 -0.34 10.88
N ILE A 50 17.42 -1.65 10.66
CA ILE A 50 17.07 -2.32 9.40
C ILE A 50 15.58 -2.15 9.10
N VAL A 51 14.71 -2.31 10.11
CA VAL A 51 13.26 -2.12 9.96
C VAL A 51 12.93 -0.68 9.57
N VAL A 52 13.53 0.31 10.25
CA VAL A 52 13.34 1.74 9.95
C VAL A 52 13.83 2.06 8.54
N ALA A 53 15.00 1.57 8.14
CA ALA A 53 15.55 1.75 6.81
C ALA A 53 14.65 1.13 5.73
N ALA A 54 14.08 -0.05 5.96
CA ALA A 54 13.13 -0.69 5.05
C ALA A 54 11.85 0.14 4.88
N ILE A 55 11.28 0.64 5.98
CA ILE A 55 10.10 1.53 5.97
C ILE A 55 10.40 2.78 5.14
N LEU A 56 11.50 3.47 5.45
CA LEU A 56 11.89 4.71 4.77
C LEU A 56 12.19 4.48 3.28
N GLY A 57 12.93 3.42 2.96
CA GLY A 57 13.24 3.04 1.58
C GLY A 57 11.98 2.81 0.77
N MET A 58 11.01 2.07 1.32
CA MET A 58 9.73 1.83 0.66
C MET A 58 8.88 3.10 0.52
N MET A 59 8.79 3.92 1.57
CA MET A 59 8.05 5.18 1.49
C MET A 59 8.63 6.12 0.43
N VAL A 60 9.96 6.30 0.39
CA VAL A 60 10.62 7.15 -0.60
C VAL A 60 10.48 6.56 -2.01
N GLY A 61 10.71 5.25 -2.17
CA GLY A 61 10.50 4.56 -3.44
C GLY A 61 9.07 4.73 -3.95
N PHE A 62 8.07 4.58 -3.07
CA PHE A 62 6.68 4.76 -3.44
C PHE A 62 6.38 6.21 -3.84
N ALA A 63 6.94 7.20 -3.14
CA ALA A 63 6.81 8.60 -3.51
C ALA A 63 7.39 8.93 -4.90
N ILE A 64 8.40 8.19 -5.36
CA ILE A 64 8.96 8.34 -6.70
C ILE A 64 8.05 7.68 -7.75
N HIS A 65 7.51 6.49 -7.46
CA HIS A 65 6.85 5.64 -8.46
C HIS A 65 5.32 5.68 -8.44
N PHE A 66 4.66 6.30 -7.45
CA PHE A 66 3.18 6.23 -7.30
C PHE A 66 2.41 6.69 -8.55
N ARG A 67 2.96 7.64 -9.32
CA ARG A 67 2.35 8.14 -10.56
C ARG A 67 2.35 7.12 -11.70
N ALA A 68 3.23 6.12 -11.65
CA ALA A 68 3.30 5.07 -12.66
C ALA A 68 2.15 4.05 -12.52
N ILE A 69 1.55 3.95 -11.34
CA ILE A 69 0.53 2.96 -10.95
C ILE A 69 -0.89 3.50 -11.22
N GLY A 70 -1.93 2.64 -11.21
CA GLY A 70 -3.33 3.08 -11.20
C GLY A 70 -3.96 3.40 -12.57
N HIS A 71 -3.31 3.05 -13.69
CA HIS A 71 -3.85 3.33 -15.02
C HIS A 71 -4.98 2.35 -15.40
N PRO A 72 -6.06 2.79 -16.07
CA PRO A 72 -7.16 1.93 -16.49
C PRO A 72 -6.77 0.89 -17.55
N GLY A 73 -7.54 -0.20 -17.65
CA GLY A 73 -7.35 -1.26 -18.64
C GLY A 73 -6.33 -2.35 -18.28
N ALA A 74 -6.20 -3.37 -19.15
CA ALA A 74 -5.29 -4.51 -18.98
C ALA A 74 -3.81 -4.10 -19.07
N CYS A 75 -3.48 -3.18 -19.98
CA CYS A 75 -2.14 -2.55 -20.04
C CYS A 75 -1.79 -1.85 -18.72
N GLY A 76 -2.78 -1.35 -17.99
CA GLY A 76 -2.60 -0.76 -16.67
C GLY A 76 -2.08 -1.75 -15.62
N ILE A 77 -2.52 -3.02 -15.66
CA ILE A 77 -2.08 -4.06 -14.73
C ILE A 77 -0.61 -4.42 -15.01
N VAL A 78 -0.27 -4.69 -16.28
CA VAL A 78 1.11 -5.00 -16.68
C VAL A 78 2.06 -3.86 -16.31
N ARG A 79 1.65 -2.62 -16.59
CA ARG A 79 2.42 -1.43 -16.22
C ARG A 79 2.54 -1.29 -14.70
N SER A 80 1.52 -1.67 -13.95
CA SER A 80 1.57 -1.68 -12.48
C SER A 80 2.58 -2.68 -11.95
N LEU A 81 2.65 -3.88 -12.54
CA LEU A 81 3.65 -4.88 -12.17
C LEU A 81 5.06 -4.40 -12.50
N ALA A 82 5.27 -3.82 -13.68
CA ALA A 82 6.56 -3.22 -14.04
C ALA A 82 6.94 -2.07 -13.08
N ALA A 83 5.98 -1.23 -12.71
CA ALA A 83 6.19 -0.19 -11.70
C ALA A 83 6.50 -0.77 -10.32
N GLN A 84 5.89 -1.90 -9.94
CA GLN A 84 6.18 -2.58 -8.67
C GLN A 84 7.60 -3.14 -8.64
N ILE A 85 8.11 -3.67 -9.77
CA ILE A 85 9.51 -4.12 -9.87
C ILE A 85 10.45 -2.94 -9.65
N MET A 86 10.23 -1.83 -10.37
CA MET A 86 11.04 -0.62 -10.23
C MET A 86 10.96 -0.01 -8.83
N LEU A 87 9.76 -0.03 -8.23
CA LEU A 87 9.54 0.37 -6.84
C LEU A 87 10.36 -0.50 -5.89
N THR A 88 10.29 -1.82 -6.02
CA THR A 88 11.01 -2.76 -5.15
C THR A 88 12.51 -2.52 -5.24
N LEU A 89 13.05 -2.41 -6.46
CA LEU A 89 14.47 -2.12 -6.68
C LEU A 89 14.90 -0.77 -6.09
N THR A 90 14.11 0.28 -6.29
CA THR A 90 14.42 1.62 -5.76
C THR A 90 14.35 1.61 -4.23
N ALA A 91 13.33 0.97 -3.66
CA ALA A 91 13.14 0.88 -2.22
C ALA A 91 14.29 0.13 -1.55
N THR A 92 14.73 -1.00 -2.13
CA THR A 92 15.80 -1.80 -1.55
C THR A 92 17.17 -1.19 -1.76
N LEU A 93 17.39 -0.46 -2.86
CA LEU A 93 18.58 0.37 -3.03
C LEU A 93 18.69 1.42 -1.92
N ILE A 94 17.61 2.16 -1.65
CA ILE A 94 17.58 3.20 -0.60
C ILE A 94 17.73 2.56 0.79
N ALA A 95 16.95 1.52 1.09
CA ALA A 95 17.02 0.83 2.38
C ALA A 95 18.41 0.24 2.63
N GLY A 96 18.99 -0.44 1.64
CA GLY A 96 20.34 -0.96 1.72
C GLY A 96 21.36 0.14 1.98
N THR A 97 21.29 1.25 1.24
CA THR A 97 22.18 2.42 1.44
C THR A 97 22.08 2.99 2.86
N LEU A 98 20.89 2.99 3.46
CA LEU A 98 20.67 3.44 4.84
C LEU A 98 21.23 2.46 5.88
N ILE A 99 21.24 1.15 5.60
CA ILE A 99 21.78 0.12 6.50
C ILE A 99 23.31 0.12 6.43
N VAL A 100 23.88 0.09 5.22
CA VAL A 100 25.32 0.11 5.00
C VAL A 100 25.64 1.12 3.90
N PRO A 101 26.18 2.30 4.23
CA PRO A 101 26.62 3.26 3.23
C PRO A 101 27.64 2.63 2.26
N LEU A 102 27.54 2.99 0.97
CA LEU A 102 28.37 2.50 -0.15
C LEU A 102 28.19 1.03 -0.55
N HIS A 103 28.03 0.09 0.39
CA HIS A 103 27.91 -1.35 0.09
C HIS A 103 26.45 -1.82 0.00
N GLY A 104 25.54 -1.09 0.64
CA GLY A 104 24.13 -1.45 0.71
C GLY A 104 23.37 -1.30 -0.61
N THR A 105 23.90 -0.53 -1.57
CA THR A 105 23.31 -0.38 -2.92
C THR A 105 23.32 -1.69 -3.71
N LEU A 106 24.33 -2.54 -3.50
CA LEU A 106 24.43 -3.86 -4.13
C LEU A 106 23.68 -4.91 -3.32
N TYR A 107 23.79 -4.83 -1.99
CA TYR A 107 23.21 -5.83 -1.09
C TYR A 107 21.68 -5.77 -1.05
N GLY A 108 21.08 -4.58 -1.08
CA GLY A 108 19.62 -4.42 -1.00
C GLY A 108 18.85 -5.18 -2.09
N PRO A 109 19.13 -4.96 -3.38
CA PRO A 109 18.51 -5.73 -4.46
C PRO A 109 18.82 -7.23 -4.41
N LEU A 110 20.03 -7.61 -4.00
CA LEU A 110 20.42 -9.01 -3.88
C LEU A 110 19.59 -9.75 -2.82
N VAL A 111 19.34 -9.14 -1.67
CA VAL A 111 18.49 -9.70 -0.60
C VAL A 111 17.07 -9.99 -1.10
N VAL A 112 16.52 -9.17 -2.01
CA VAL A 112 15.21 -9.45 -2.61
C VAL A 112 15.25 -10.69 -3.48
N VAL A 113 16.31 -10.86 -4.27
CA VAL A 113 16.50 -12.05 -5.11
C VAL A 113 16.65 -13.28 -4.23
N GLU A 114 17.43 -13.18 -3.16
CA GLU A 114 17.60 -14.25 -2.18
C GLU A 114 16.25 -14.61 -1.54
N LEU A 115 15.49 -13.64 -1.01
CA LEU A 115 14.14 -13.85 -0.46
C LEU A 115 13.17 -14.51 -1.45
N ALA A 116 13.31 -14.22 -2.74
CA ALA A 116 12.50 -14.84 -3.80
C ALA A 116 12.91 -16.29 -4.08
N VAL A 117 14.19 -16.63 -3.95
CA VAL A 117 14.73 -18.00 -4.07
C VAL A 117 14.41 -18.83 -2.83
N ASP A 118 14.48 -18.20 -1.65
CA ASP A 118 14.37 -18.84 -0.34
C ASP A 118 12.97 -19.37 -0.03
N GLY A 119 11.95 -18.92 -0.74
CA GLY A 119 10.62 -19.50 -0.59
C GLY A 119 9.54 -18.88 -1.47
N PRO A 120 8.47 -19.64 -1.76
CA PRO A 120 7.39 -19.18 -2.62
C PRO A 120 6.49 -18.13 -1.96
N VAL A 121 6.55 -17.94 -0.63
CA VAL A 121 5.61 -17.08 0.09
C VAL A 121 5.80 -15.59 -0.22
N PRO A 122 7.01 -14.98 -0.10
CA PRO A 122 7.21 -13.58 -0.50
C PRO A 122 6.88 -13.36 -1.97
N LEU A 123 7.25 -14.31 -2.83
CA LEU A 123 6.97 -14.28 -4.27
C LEU A 123 5.47 -14.30 -4.57
N ALA A 124 4.68 -15.06 -3.80
CA ALA A 124 3.24 -15.15 -3.95
C ALA A 124 2.52 -13.91 -3.40
N VAL A 125 3.00 -13.33 -2.29
CA VAL A 125 2.40 -12.14 -1.66
C VAL A 125 2.63 -10.88 -2.51
N TRP A 126 3.81 -10.75 -3.11
CA TRP A 126 4.21 -9.59 -3.90
C TRP A 126 3.22 -9.17 -5.01
N PRO A 127 2.69 -10.06 -5.88
CA PRO A 127 1.72 -9.66 -6.90
C PRO A 127 0.36 -9.26 -6.31
N PHE A 128 -0.07 -9.85 -5.18
CA PHE A 128 -1.31 -9.43 -4.51
C PHE A 128 -1.19 -8.02 -3.92
N GLU A 129 -0.01 -7.69 -3.39
CA GLU A 129 0.31 -6.34 -2.97
C GLU A 129 0.24 -5.38 -4.16
N ALA A 130 0.91 -5.71 -5.27
CA ALA A 130 0.91 -4.91 -6.51
C ALA A 130 -0.51 -4.63 -7.02
N LEU A 131 -1.37 -5.65 -7.02
CA LEU A 131 -2.77 -5.53 -7.41
C LEU A 131 -3.56 -4.65 -6.45
N THR A 132 -3.40 -4.83 -5.14
CA THR A 132 -4.07 -4.02 -4.12
C THR A 132 -3.77 -2.53 -4.29
N ILE A 133 -2.48 -2.19 -4.47
CA ILE A 133 -2.06 -0.81 -4.73
C ILE A 133 -2.67 -0.32 -6.05
N HIS A 134 -2.61 -1.14 -7.11
CA HIS A 134 -3.14 -0.77 -8.41
C HIS A 134 -4.62 -0.37 -8.32
N TRP A 135 -5.41 -1.15 -7.60
CA TRP A 135 -6.82 -0.90 -7.36
C TRP A 135 -7.07 0.37 -6.54
N LEU A 136 -6.35 0.56 -5.44
CA LEU A 136 -6.46 1.76 -4.61
C LEU A 136 -6.02 3.03 -5.34
N MET A 137 -4.94 2.95 -6.12
CA MET A 137 -4.46 4.06 -6.95
C MET A 137 -5.42 4.38 -8.09
N LYS A 138 -6.11 3.39 -8.67
CA LYS A 138 -7.21 3.63 -9.62
C LYS A 138 -8.33 4.47 -8.99
N ILE A 139 -8.75 4.11 -7.78
CA ILE A 139 -9.78 4.86 -7.03
C ILE A 139 -9.28 6.30 -6.79
N TRP A 140 -8.05 6.45 -6.30
CA TRP A 140 -7.45 7.76 -6.04
C TRP A 140 -7.36 8.64 -7.30
N GLN A 141 -6.90 8.09 -8.43
CA GLN A 141 -6.80 8.83 -9.70
C GLN A 141 -8.18 9.23 -10.23
N ALA A 142 -9.18 8.34 -10.12
CA ALA A 142 -10.55 8.64 -10.50
C ALA A 142 -11.13 9.80 -9.68
N GLU A 143 -10.91 9.81 -8.36
CA GLU A 143 -11.33 10.92 -7.48
C GLU A 143 -10.67 12.25 -7.87
N LYS A 144 -9.36 12.25 -8.13
CA LYS A 144 -8.63 13.45 -8.54
C LYS A 144 -9.13 13.96 -9.90
N ALA A 145 -9.32 13.07 -10.89
CA ALA A 145 -9.84 13.44 -12.20
C ALA A 145 -11.24 14.08 -12.12
N CYS A 146 -12.11 13.57 -11.24
CA CYS A 146 -13.43 14.17 -10.99
C CYS A 146 -13.34 15.54 -10.32
N ALA A 147 -12.42 15.71 -9.37
CA ALA A 147 -12.23 16.98 -8.66
C ALA A 147 -11.75 18.10 -9.60
N PHE A 148 -10.86 17.79 -10.55
CA PHE A 148 -10.41 18.75 -11.58
C PHE A 148 -11.55 19.14 -12.54
N ARG A 149 -12.34 18.18 -13.04
CA ARG A 149 -13.46 18.47 -13.96
C ARG A 149 -14.54 19.37 -13.34
N ARG A 150 -14.82 19.23 -12.03
CA ARG A 150 -15.75 20.12 -11.31
C ARG A 150 -15.31 21.58 -11.26
N ARG A 151 -14.01 21.86 -11.43
CA ARG A 151 -13.46 23.22 -11.40
C ARG A 151 -13.36 23.85 -12.79
N ALA A 152 -13.58 23.09 -13.87
CA ALA A 152 -13.55 23.62 -15.23
C ALA A 152 -14.90 24.32 -15.57
N PRO A 153 -14.89 25.51 -16.18
CA PRO A 153 -16.11 26.17 -16.67
C PRO A 153 -16.75 25.37 -17.83
N ALA A 154 -18.08 25.22 -17.81
CA ALA A 154 -18.89 24.39 -18.72
C ALA A 154 -18.92 24.92 -20.18
N PRO A 155 -19.17 24.08 -21.22
CA PRO A 155 -20.01 22.88 -21.23
C PRO A 155 -19.37 21.65 -21.92
N ALA A 156 -18.88 20.69 -21.12
CA ALA A 156 -18.48 19.36 -21.62
C ALA A 156 -18.70 18.24 -20.57
N ALA A 157 -19.68 18.42 -19.68
CA ALA A 157 -19.88 17.52 -18.54
C ALA A 157 -20.84 16.37 -18.89
N ALA A 158 -20.29 15.25 -19.39
CA ALA A 158 -20.91 13.96 -19.10
C ALA A 158 -20.74 13.69 -17.59
N PRO A 159 -21.77 13.20 -16.89
CA PRO A 159 -21.77 13.19 -15.44
C PRO A 159 -20.79 12.12 -14.91
N CYS A 160 -20.04 12.46 -13.86
CA CYS A 160 -19.18 11.54 -13.09
C CYS A 160 -20.00 10.48 -12.31
N GLU A 161 -21.15 10.08 -12.83
CA GLU A 161 -22.23 9.37 -12.16
C GLU A 161 -22.07 7.84 -12.20
N GLY A 162 -21.17 7.34 -13.06
CA GLY A 162 -20.91 5.91 -13.23
C GLY A 162 -19.88 5.29 -12.28
N TRP A 163 -19.15 6.06 -11.46
CA TRP A 163 -18.29 5.45 -10.45
C TRP A 163 -19.15 5.00 -9.28
N PRO A 164 -19.04 3.76 -8.77
CA PRO A 164 -19.70 3.36 -7.54
C PRO A 164 -19.16 4.28 -6.47
N ARG A 165 -19.94 5.31 -6.12
CA ARG A 165 -19.73 6.01 -4.87
C ARG A 165 -19.76 4.89 -3.86
N LEU A 166 -18.65 4.66 -3.16
CA LEU A 166 -18.68 4.08 -1.83
C LEU A 166 -19.59 5.03 -1.04
N ARG A 167 -20.90 4.87 -1.21
CA ARG A 167 -21.88 5.58 -0.42
C ARG A 167 -21.55 5.10 0.96
N ALA A 168 -21.12 6.02 1.83
CA ALA A 168 -21.16 5.75 3.26
C ALA A 168 -22.49 5.03 3.54
N PRO A 169 -22.48 3.89 4.26
CA PRO A 169 -23.69 3.11 4.48
C PRO A 169 -24.80 4.08 4.88
N ARG A 170 -25.87 4.10 4.08
CA ARG A 170 -26.95 5.07 4.28
C ARG A 170 -27.38 4.95 5.74
N PRO A 171 -27.52 6.07 6.49
CA PRO A 171 -27.91 6.02 7.90
C PRO A 171 -29.23 5.25 8.11
N VAL A 172 -30.05 5.15 7.07
CA VAL A 172 -31.26 4.32 7.01
C VAL A 172 -31.01 2.84 7.34
N LEU A 173 -29.86 2.27 6.93
CA LEU A 173 -29.55 0.86 7.23
C LEU A 173 -29.16 0.69 8.71
N VAL A 174 -28.46 1.68 9.28
CA VAL A 174 -28.09 1.70 10.70
C VAL A 174 -29.33 1.91 11.58
N GLU A 175 -30.23 2.82 11.20
CA GLU A 175 -31.51 3.01 11.89
C GLU A 175 -32.43 1.78 11.77
N ALA A 176 -32.50 1.13 10.60
CA ALA A 176 -33.34 -0.05 10.42
C ALA A 176 -32.84 -1.24 11.26
N VAL A 177 -31.53 -1.41 11.38
CA VAL A 177 -30.93 -2.43 12.25
C VAL A 177 -31.12 -2.08 13.72
N ALA A 178 -30.92 -0.82 14.12
CA ALA A 178 -31.16 -0.36 15.48
C ALA A 178 -32.63 -0.52 15.92
N ARG A 179 -33.59 -0.27 15.02
CA ARG A 179 -35.02 -0.51 15.27
C ARG A 179 -35.37 -1.99 15.40
N ARG A 180 -34.74 -2.88 14.62
CA ARG A 180 -34.94 -4.34 14.75
C ARG A 180 -34.35 -4.93 16.03
N LEU A 181 -33.26 -4.36 16.54
CA LEU A 181 -32.64 -4.81 17.79
C LEU A 181 -33.44 -4.36 19.01
N THR A 182 -34.03 -3.16 18.97
CA THR A 182 -34.91 -2.66 20.04
C THR A 182 -36.27 -3.35 20.06
N SER A 183 -36.81 -3.78 18.90
CA SER A 183 -38.10 -4.49 18.85
C SER A 183 -38.05 -5.96 19.30
N ARG A 184 -36.86 -6.56 19.44
CA ARG A 184 -36.70 -7.97 19.89
C ARG A 184 -36.61 -8.11 21.42
N GLY A 185 -36.45 -7.01 22.16
CA GLY A 185 -36.31 -7.02 23.61
C GLY A 185 -37.62 -7.06 24.40
N SER A 186 -38.80 -6.96 23.75
CA SER A 186 -40.09 -6.79 24.45
C SER A 186 -41.02 -8.01 24.42
N SER A 187 -40.57 -9.19 24.01
CA SER A 187 -41.43 -10.38 23.87
C SER A 187 -41.01 -11.58 24.73
N GLY A 188 -40.28 -11.35 25.82
CA GLY A 188 -39.84 -12.43 26.71
C GLY A 188 -39.90 -12.03 28.18
N SER A 189 -41.09 -11.82 28.71
CA SER A 189 -41.33 -11.76 30.17
C SER A 189 -42.74 -12.25 30.48
N LEU A 190 -42.92 -13.57 30.46
CA LEU A 190 -43.94 -14.32 31.19
C LEU A 190 -43.34 -15.66 31.60
#